data_AF-M5PBV7-F1
#
_entry.id   AF-M5PBV7-F1
#
_cell.length_a   1.000
_cell.length_b   1.000
_cell.length_c   1.000
_cell.angle_alpha   90.00
_cell.angle_beta   90.00
_cell.angle_gamma   90.00
#
_symmetry.space_group_name_H-M   'P 1'
#
loop_
_entity.id
_entity.type
_entity.pdbx_description
1 polymer ?
#
loop_
_entity_poly.entity_id
_entity_poly.type
_entity_poly.pdbx_seq_one_letter_code
_entity_poly.pdbx_strand_id
1 'polypeptide(L)' 'MKHRQAEHASFAPQLFELIQEQKRINQGIINQLEAINSAPPLSNEIRYLKVLLSSSSTHITNSLTEAAQQLSDPNK' A
#
# COMPACT_ATOMS: atom_id res chain seq x y z
N MET A 1 25.13 13.23 -22.85
CA MET A 1 24.23 12.23 -22.24
C MET A 1 24.36 12.22 -20.71
N LYS A 2 23.93 13.29 -20.01
CA LYS A 2 24.13 13.42 -18.55
C LYS A 2 22.87 13.87 -17.78
N HIS A 3 21.68 13.81 -18.40
CA HIS A 3 20.44 14.31 -17.77
C HIS A 3 19.50 13.26 -17.18
N ARG A 4 19.64 11.97 -17.48
CA ARG A 4 18.70 10.95 -16.96
C ARG A 4 18.94 10.54 -15.51
N GLN A 5 20.15 10.67 -14.97
CA GLN A 5 20.46 10.18 -13.62
C GLN A 5 19.86 11.04 -12.48
N ALA A 6 19.50 12.30 -12.74
CA ALA A 6 18.98 13.20 -11.70
C ALA A 6 17.48 13.02 -11.43
N GLU A 7 16.72 12.46 -12.37
CA GLU A 7 15.26 12.31 -12.24
C GLU A 7 14.88 11.12 -11.33
N HIS A 8 15.67 10.04 -11.34
CA HIS A 8 15.39 8.83 -10.57
C HIS A 8 15.58 9.00 -9.04
N ALA A 9 16.45 9.92 -8.61
CA ALA A 9 16.72 10.17 -7.20
C ALA A 9 15.55 10.84 -6.45
N SER A 10 14.54 11.37 -7.15
CA SER A 10 13.43 12.13 -6.55
C SER A 10 12.16 11.30 -6.25
N PHE A 11 12.09 10.05 -6.74
CA PHE A 11 10.87 9.23 -6.64
C PHE A 11 10.76 8.44 -5.33
N ALA A 12 11.87 8.13 -4.66
CA ALA A 12 11.86 7.35 -3.41
C ALA A 12 11.06 8.01 -2.26
N PRO A 13 11.16 9.35 -2.03
CA PRO A 13 10.34 10.03 -1.03
C PRO A 13 8.85 9.99 -1.35
N GLN A 14 8.48 10.24 -2.61
CA GLN A 14 7.08 10.23 -3.07
C GLN A 14 6.47 8.83 -2.96
N LEU A 15 7.26 7.80 -3.29
CA LEU A 15 6.88 6.40 -3.15
C LEU A 15 6.64 6.02 -1.69
N PHE A 16 7.50 6.47 -0.79
CA PHE A 16 7.33 6.26 0.64
C PHE A 16 6.06 6.95 1.16
N GLU A 17 5.80 8.20 0.76
CA GLU A 17 4.57 8.91 1.11
C GLU A 17 3.31 8.16 0.63
N LEU A 18 3.32 7.65 -0.60
CA LEU A 18 2.22 6.83 -1.13
C LEU A 18 2.01 5.54 -0.32
N ILE A 19 3.08 4.86 0.10
CA ILE A 19 2.98 3.69 0.98
C ILE A 19 2.32 4.06 2.31
N GLN A 20 2.72 5.18 2.92
CA GLN A 20 2.18 5.61 4.20
C GLN A 20 0.71 6.01 4.09
N GLU A 21 0.33 6.75 3.05
CA GLU A 21 -1.07 7.11 2.82
C GLU A 21 -1.95 5.88 2.56
N GLN A 22 -1.46 4.89 1.79
CA GLN A 22 -2.19 3.65 1.58
C GLN A 22 -2.43 2.89 2.88
N LYS A 23 -1.41 2.80 3.75
CA LYS A 23 -1.53 2.17 5.07
C LYS A 23 -2.54 2.90 5.94
N ARG A 24 -2.50 4.24 5.95
CA ARG A 24 -3.43 5.09 6.70
C ARG A 24 -4.88 4.89 6.27
N ILE A 25 -5.14 4.88 4.96
CA ILE A 25 -6.48 4.63 4.39
C ILE A 25 -6.98 3.24 4.78
N ASN A 26 -6.16 2.21 4.64
CA ASN A 26 -6.55 0.84 4.96
C ASN A 26 -6.87 0.68 6.44
N GLN A 27 -6.09 1.29 7.33
CA GLN A 27 -6.39 1.30 8.77
C GLN A 27 -7.70 2.03 9.05
N GLY A 28 -7.97 3.15 8.37
CA GLY A 28 -9.24 3.87 8.49
C GLY A 28 -10.44 3.00 8.14
N ILE A 29 -10.36 2.24 7.03
CA ILE A 29 -11.43 1.33 6.60
C ILE A 29 -11.60 0.19 7.61
N ILE A 30 -10.50 -0.40 8.11
CA ILE A 30 -10.57 -1.44 9.15
C ILE A 30 -11.28 -0.94 10.41
N ASN A 31 -10.92 0.25 10.89
CA ASN A 31 -11.54 0.84 12.08
C ASN A 31 -13.04 1.08 11.88
N GLN A 32 -13.44 1.56 10.70
CA GLN A 32 -14.86 1.73 10.36
C GLN A 32 -15.59 0.39 10.34
N LEU A 33 -14.99 -0.64 9.77
CA LEU A 33 -15.54 -1.99 9.73
C LEU A 33 -15.68 -2.60 11.14
N GLU A 34 -14.71 -2.38 12.03
CA GLU A 34 -14.75 -2.83 13.42
C GLU A 34 -15.80 -2.10 14.27
N ALA A 35 -16.09 -0.85 13.96
CA ALA A 35 -17.14 -0.07 14.64
C ALA A 35 -18.56 -0.56 14.30
N ILE A 36 -18.74 -1.35 13.24
CA ILE A 36 -20.03 -1.94 12.88
C ILE A 36 -20.32 -3.11 13.82
N ASN A 37 -20.99 -2.82 14.95
CA ASN A 37 -21.51 -3.85 15.82
C ASN A 37 -22.65 -4.60 15.12
N SER A 38 -22.35 -5.80 14.62
CA SER A 38 -23.25 -6.53 13.73
C SER A 38 -23.29 -8.02 14.05
N ALA A 39 -24.50 -8.56 14.09
CA ALA A 39 -24.72 -9.99 14.21
C ALA A 39 -24.37 -10.71 12.89
N PRO A 40 -24.11 -12.03 12.91
CA PRO A 40 -24.03 -12.81 11.69
C PRO A 40 -25.30 -12.63 10.82
N PRO A 41 -25.18 -12.58 9.49
CA PRO A 41 -23.99 -12.90 8.69
C PRO A 41 -23.04 -11.70 8.46
N LEU A 42 -23.45 -10.48 8.80
CA LEU A 42 -22.72 -9.24 8.47
C LEU A 42 -21.32 -9.19 9.11
N SER A 43 -21.14 -9.79 10.30
CA SER A 43 -19.82 -9.94 10.92
C SER A 43 -18.84 -10.83 10.13
N ASN A 44 -19.36 -11.78 9.33
CA ASN A 44 -18.52 -12.60 8.45
C ASN A 44 -18.09 -11.81 7.21
N GLU A 45 -18.99 -10.99 6.64
CA GLU A 45 -18.66 -10.09 5.53
C GLU A 45 -17.63 -9.03 5.95
N ILE A 46 -17.79 -8.45 7.15
CA ILE A 46 -16.80 -7.54 7.75
C ILE A 46 -15.45 -8.24 7.90
N ARG A 47 -15.43 -9.49 8.41
CA ARG A 47 -14.18 -10.26 8.52
C ARG A 47 -13.54 -10.50 7.15
N TYR A 48 -14.33 -10.83 6.13
CA TYR A 48 -13.85 -11.02 4.76
C TYR A 48 -13.25 -9.73 4.18
N LEU A 49 -13.93 -8.59 4.34
CA LEU A 49 -13.43 -7.28 3.90
C LEU A 49 -12.10 -6.93 4.58
N LYS A 50 -11.95 -7.20 5.88
CA LYS A 50 -10.68 -7.00 6.59
C LYS A 50 -9.54 -7.83 5.97
N VAL A 51 -9.79 -9.11 5.66
CA VAL A 51 -8.79 -9.98 5.02
C VAL A 51 -8.40 -9.45 3.64
N LEU A 52 -9.37 -9.02 2.81
CA LEU A 52 -9.09 -8.43 1.50
C LEU A 52 -8.25 -7.15 1.61
N LEU A 53 -8.54 -6.27 2.57
CA LEU A 53 -7.78 -5.04 2.80
C LEU A 53 -6.35 -5.35 3.27
N SER A 54 -6.17 -6.34 4.14
CA SER A 54 -4.84 -6.80 4.55
C SER A 54 -4.06 -7.36 3.35
N SER A 55 -4.69 -8.23 2.54
CA SER A 55 -4.07 -8.81 1.35
C SER A 55 -3.67 -7.73 0.32
N SER A 56 -4.57 -6.78 0.06
CA SER A 56 -4.31 -5.65 -0.83
C SER A 56 -3.13 -4.80 -0.34
N SER A 57 -3.06 -4.52 0.97
CA SER A 57 -1.93 -3.81 1.58
C SER A 57 -0.60 -4.50 1.32
N THR A 58 -0.57 -5.83 1.47
CA THR A 58 0.63 -6.64 1.21
C THR A 58 1.05 -6.57 -0.25
N HIS A 59 0.12 -6.74 -1.20
CA HIS A 59 0.43 -6.66 -2.63
C HIS A 59 0.96 -5.29 -3.04
N ILE A 60 0.32 -4.20 -2.58
CA ILE A 60 0.76 -2.84 -2.87
C ILE A 60 2.17 -2.62 -2.31
N THR A 61 2.43 -3.02 -1.07
CA THR A 61 3.76 -2.87 -0.44
C THR A 61 4.84 -3.62 -1.23
N ASN A 62 4.54 -4.83 -1.71
CA ASN A 62 5.47 -5.61 -2.52
C ASN A 62 5.75 -4.92 -3.86
N SER A 63 4.71 -4.50 -4.59
CA SER A 63 4.87 -3.79 -5.87
C SER A 63 5.66 -2.49 -5.74
N LEU A 64 5.47 -1.74 -4.65
CA LEU A 64 6.23 -0.52 -4.40
C LEU A 64 7.67 -0.83 -3.99
N THR A 65 7.92 -1.93 -3.27
CA THR A 65 9.29 -2.40 -2.97
C THR A 65 10.03 -2.82 -4.24
N GLU A 66 9.37 -3.55 -5.14
CA GLU A 66 9.93 -3.94 -6.44
C GLU A 66 10.24 -2.71 -7.31
N ALA A 67 9.33 -1.73 -7.37
CA ALA A 67 9.56 -0.47 -8.07
C ALA A 67 10.75 0.30 -7.49
N ALA A 68 10.88 0.35 -6.16
CA ALA A 68 12.03 0.99 -5.49
C ALA A 68 13.36 0.29 -5.82
N GLN A 69 13.38 -1.05 -5.89
CA GLN A 69 14.56 -1.83 -6.27
C GLN A 69 14.98 -1.55 -7.71
N GLN A 70 14.03 -1.51 -8.65
CA GLN A 70 14.30 -1.18 -10.05
C GLN A 70 14.86 0.24 -10.24
N LEU A 71 14.40 1.20 -9.44
CA LEU A 71 14.91 2.58 -9.46
C LEU A 71 16.32 2.71 -8.86
N SER A 72 16.70 1.79 -7.98
CA SER A 72 18.00 1.80 -7.30
C SER A 72 19.11 1.12 -8.10
N ASP A 73 18.77 0.36 -9.15
CA ASP A 73 19.70 -0.45 -9.94
C ASP A 73 19.64 -0.04 -11.43
N PRO A 74 20.36 1.03 -11.85
CA PRO A 74 20.22 1.64 -13.18
C PRO A 74 20.84 0.83 -14.34
N ASN A 75 21.28 -0.41 -14.09
CA ASN A 75 21.99 -1.25 -15.08
C ASN A 75 21.21 -2.52 -15.47
N LYS A 76 19.89 -2.51 -15.36
CA LYS A 76 19.00 -3.55 -15.93
C LYS A 76 18.06 -2.94 -16.97
#